data_AF-A0A518BZ17-F1
#
_entry.id   AF-A0A518BZ17-F1
#
_cell.length_a   1.000
_cell.length_b   1.000
_cell.length_c   1.000
_cell.angle_alpha   90.00
_cell.angle_beta   90.00
_cell.angle_gamma   90.00
#
_symmetry.space_group_name_H-M   'P 1'
#
loop_
_entity.id
_entity.type
_entity.pdbx_description
1 polymer ?
#
loop_
_entity_poly.entity_id
_entity_poly.type
_entity_poly.pdbx_seq_one_letter_code
_entity_poly.pdbx_strand_id
1 'polypeptide(L)'
;MSTPMPEVVCPHDLLMQLAYAYGIGDFVRAGTMERGEWCERVFPHVWSLKVGSGLPSVMEKLSGPAIFWLDAGGAGDELAETFTEPPCDVLEQITAIRSDTREHYVFIDHAELLLAPPHRPHRIDHWPTIDRVLDTLRVAWEPYIVVQGGVLMAVPERARNLVARYCQEENTHLWMQRRGVKPSAVASVERSRERLSELVRLARDSKERAAA
;
A
#
# COMPACT_ATOMS: atom_id res chain seq x y z
N MET A 1 -17.51 -20.82 15.47
CA MET A 1 -17.85 -20.10 14.22
C MET A 1 -16.65 -19.26 13.88
N SER A 2 -15.88 -19.65 12.86
CA SER A 2 -14.72 -18.86 12.42
C SER A 2 -15.27 -17.64 11.70
N THR A 3 -15.03 -16.45 12.23
CA THR A 3 -15.29 -15.22 11.49
C THR A 3 -14.39 -15.28 10.25
N PRO A 4 -14.92 -15.15 9.02
CA PRO A 4 -14.06 -15.10 7.85
C PRO A 4 -13.03 -13.99 8.07
N MET A 5 -11.75 -14.30 7.83
CA MET A 5 -10.69 -13.29 7.78
C MET A 5 -11.19 -12.17 6.85
N PRO A 6 -11.06 -10.90 7.23
CA PRO A 6 -11.39 -9.82 6.32
C PRO A 6 -10.58 -10.02 5.05
N GLU A 7 -11.27 -10.25 3.93
CA GLU A 7 -10.68 -10.41 2.62
C GLU A 7 -9.77 -9.19 2.38
N VAL A 8 -8.51 -9.42 2.02
CA VAL A 8 -7.60 -8.32 1.69
C VAL A 8 -8.13 -7.68 0.42
N VAL A 9 -8.73 -6.50 0.56
CA VAL A 9 -9.25 -5.75 -0.57
C VAL A 9 -8.10 -4.93 -1.13
N CYS A 10 -7.64 -5.30 -2.31
CA CYS A 10 -6.69 -4.49 -3.07
C CYS A 10 -7.19 -3.03 -3.14
N PRO A 11 -6.39 -2.02 -2.73
CA PRO A 11 -6.80 -0.62 -2.66
C PRO A 11 -6.80 0.01 -4.06
N HIS A 12 -7.71 -0.48 -4.92
CA HIS A 12 -7.83 -0.14 -6.33
C HIS A 12 -7.81 1.38 -6.58
N ASP A 13 -8.65 2.10 -5.84
CA ASP A 13 -8.79 3.55 -6.00
C ASP A 13 -7.51 4.30 -5.64
N LEU A 14 -6.74 3.79 -4.66
CA LEU A 14 -5.44 4.36 -4.32
C LEU A 14 -4.44 4.15 -5.47
N LEU A 15 -4.38 2.93 -6.02
CA LEU A 15 -3.45 2.59 -7.09
C LEU A 15 -3.73 3.43 -8.36
N MET A 16 -5.01 3.62 -8.70
CA MET A 16 -5.41 4.53 -9.78
C MET A 16 -5.01 5.98 -9.51
N GLN A 17 -5.26 6.48 -8.30
CA GLN A 17 -4.89 7.85 -7.92
C GLN A 17 -3.37 8.07 -8.00
N LEU A 18 -2.57 7.11 -7.54
CA LEU A 18 -1.12 7.15 -7.65
C LEU A 18 -0.65 7.13 -9.11
N ALA A 19 -1.21 6.22 -9.92
CA ALA A 19 -0.87 6.10 -11.32
C ALA A 19 -1.12 7.41 -12.08
N TYR A 20 -2.28 8.01 -11.88
CA TYR A 20 -2.65 9.27 -12.51
C TYR A 20 -1.83 10.45 -11.98
N ALA A 21 -1.73 10.62 -10.66
CA ALA A 21 -1.08 11.78 -10.06
C ALA A 21 0.43 11.84 -10.33
N TYR A 22 1.07 10.69 -10.53
CA TYR A 22 2.52 10.59 -10.68
C TYR A 22 2.98 10.04 -12.04
N GLY A 23 2.05 9.84 -12.98
CA GLY A 23 2.35 9.38 -14.34
C GLY A 23 2.97 7.98 -14.37
N ILE A 24 2.51 7.06 -13.52
CA ILE A 24 3.06 5.70 -13.43
C ILE A 24 2.34 4.83 -14.46
N GLY A 25 3.08 4.39 -15.48
CA GLY A 25 2.54 3.54 -16.56
C GLY A 25 2.78 2.04 -16.35
N ASP A 26 3.72 1.68 -15.48
CA ASP A 26 4.17 0.31 -15.28
C ASP A 26 3.66 -0.26 -13.94
N PHE A 27 3.00 -1.42 -14.00
CA PHE A 27 2.58 -2.20 -12.84
C PHE A 27 3.19 -3.60 -12.89
N VAL A 28 3.85 -4.02 -11.82
CA VAL A 28 4.55 -5.30 -11.72
C VAL A 28 3.91 -6.11 -10.61
N ARG A 29 3.42 -7.31 -10.92
CA ARG A 29 2.93 -8.27 -9.92
C ARG A 29 3.91 -9.42 -9.74
N ALA A 30 4.20 -9.76 -8.50
CA ALA A 30 4.89 -10.98 -8.10
C ALA A 30 3.97 -11.80 -7.20
N GLY A 31 3.72 -13.06 -7.56
CA GLY A 31 2.86 -13.97 -6.78
C GLY A 31 1.43 -14.15 -7.30
N THR A 32 0.57 -14.67 -6.43
CA THR A 32 -0.76 -15.19 -6.74
C THR A 32 -1.85 -14.14 -6.57
N MET A 33 -1.78 -13.04 -7.32
CA MET A 33 -2.92 -12.11 -7.41
C MET A 33 -3.99 -12.71 -8.34
N GLU A 34 -4.97 -13.42 -7.79
CA GLU A 34 -6.06 -14.06 -8.56
C GLU A 34 -6.97 -13.08 -9.31
N ARG A 35 -6.93 -11.77 -8.99
CA ARG A 35 -7.88 -10.76 -9.50
C ARG A 35 -7.25 -9.67 -10.36
N GLY A 36 -6.22 -10.00 -11.15
CA GLY A 36 -5.42 -9.02 -11.89
C GLY A 36 -6.05 -8.35 -13.12
N GLU A 37 -7.24 -8.73 -13.58
CA GLU A 37 -7.80 -8.13 -14.82
C GLU A 37 -8.03 -6.61 -14.74
N TRP A 38 -8.18 -6.06 -13.52
CA TRP A 38 -8.38 -4.62 -13.37
C TRP A 38 -7.11 -3.82 -13.67
N CYS A 39 -5.92 -4.34 -13.38
CA CYS A 39 -4.69 -3.56 -13.53
C CYS A 39 -4.37 -3.35 -15.02
N GLU A 40 -4.74 -4.29 -15.88
CA GLU A 40 -4.65 -4.14 -17.35
C GLU A 40 -5.56 -3.03 -17.90
N ARG A 41 -6.60 -2.62 -17.15
CA ARG A 41 -7.46 -1.48 -17.51
C ARG A 41 -6.91 -0.13 -17.04
N VAL A 42 -6.03 -0.14 -16.04
CA VAL A 42 -5.49 1.07 -15.40
C VAL A 42 -4.09 1.39 -15.92
N PHE A 43 -3.26 0.37 -16.07
CA PHE A 43 -1.86 0.50 -16.45
C PHE A 43 -1.64 0.11 -17.90
N PRO A 44 -0.99 0.96 -18.71
CA PRO A 44 -0.58 0.62 -20.06
C PRO A 44 0.28 -0.65 -20.13
N HIS A 45 1.11 -0.89 -19.11
CA HIS A 45 1.99 -2.05 -19.05
C HIS A 45 1.83 -2.79 -17.73
N VAL A 46 1.44 -4.06 -17.83
CA VAL A 46 1.32 -4.98 -16.71
C VAL A 46 2.31 -6.12 -16.87
N TRP A 47 3.21 -6.25 -15.89
CA TRP A 47 4.25 -7.26 -15.86
C TRP A 47 3.91 -8.31 -14.82
N SER A 48 3.98 -9.59 -15.19
CA SER A 48 3.69 -10.71 -14.30
C SER A 48 4.94 -11.52 -14.07
N LEU A 49 5.36 -11.64 -12.81
CA LEU A 49 6.52 -12.41 -12.41
C LEU A 49 6.07 -13.76 -11.88
N LYS A 50 6.78 -14.81 -12.30
CA LYS A 50 6.68 -16.11 -11.66
C LYS A 50 7.53 -16.09 -10.39
N VAL A 51 7.04 -16.77 -9.35
CA VAL A 51 7.78 -16.95 -8.10
C VAL A 51 9.20 -17.45 -8.41
N GLY A 52 10.22 -16.81 -7.84
CA GLY A 52 11.62 -17.20 -7.96
C GLY A 52 12.37 -16.82 -9.25
N SER A 53 11.77 -16.13 -10.24
CA SER A 53 12.55 -15.59 -11.36
C SER A 53 11.85 -14.47 -12.15
N GLY A 54 12.64 -13.48 -12.62
CA GLY A 54 12.23 -12.54 -13.67
C GLY A 54 12.22 -11.06 -13.29
N LEU A 55 12.42 -10.71 -12.02
CA LEU A 55 12.42 -9.31 -11.59
C LEU A 55 13.50 -8.48 -12.33
N PRO A 56 14.78 -8.91 -12.44
CA PRO A 56 15.79 -8.14 -13.17
C PRO A 56 15.42 -7.83 -14.64
N SER A 57 14.84 -8.80 -15.34
CA SER A 57 14.47 -8.62 -16.76
C SER A 57 13.24 -7.73 -16.96
N VAL A 58 12.39 -7.58 -15.94
CA VAL A 58 11.33 -6.57 -15.92
C VAL A 58 11.91 -5.19 -15.61
N MET A 59 12.81 -5.08 -14.63
CA MET A 59 13.43 -3.80 -14.24
C MET A 59 14.08 -3.09 -15.43
N GLU A 60 14.77 -3.84 -16.30
CA GLU A 60 15.41 -3.32 -17.53
C GLU A 60 14.42 -2.73 -18.55
N LYS A 61 13.15 -3.15 -18.51
CA LYS A 61 12.11 -2.72 -19.46
C LYS A 61 11.27 -1.56 -18.94
N LEU A 62 11.35 -1.25 -17.65
CA LEU A 62 10.59 -0.16 -17.05
C LEU A 62 11.01 1.17 -17.65
N SER A 63 10.04 2.00 -17.99
CA SER A 63 10.28 3.31 -18.62
C SER A 63 10.45 4.44 -17.58
N GLY A 64 10.07 4.19 -16.33
CA GLY A 64 10.12 5.14 -15.23
C GLY A 64 9.82 4.45 -13.88
N PRO A 65 9.39 5.20 -12.86
CA PRO A 65 8.83 4.61 -11.65
C PRO A 65 7.70 3.64 -11.98
N ALA A 66 7.53 2.63 -11.13
CA ALA A 66 6.56 1.56 -11.30
C ALA A 66 5.92 1.24 -9.95
N ILE A 67 4.73 0.66 -9.99
CA ILE A 67 4.09 0.06 -8.81
C ILE A 67 4.41 -1.44 -8.82
N PHE A 68 5.00 -1.92 -7.73
CA PHE A 68 5.24 -3.34 -7.46
C PHE A 68 4.21 -3.83 -6.47
N TRP A 69 3.48 -4.87 -6.83
CA TRP A 69 2.64 -5.65 -5.94
C TRP A 69 3.34 -6.97 -5.65
N LEU A 70 3.84 -7.11 -4.42
CA LEU A 70 4.54 -8.26 -3.91
C LEU A 70 3.59 -9.06 -3.02
N ASP A 71 3.84 -10.36 -2.92
CA ASP A 71 3.01 -11.30 -2.19
C ASP A 71 3.81 -11.90 -1.03
N ALA A 72 3.45 -11.58 0.21
CA ALA A 72 4.08 -12.20 1.38
C ALA A 72 3.49 -13.58 1.72
N GLY A 73 2.43 -14.03 1.04
CA GLY A 73 1.79 -15.34 1.26
C GLY A 73 2.66 -16.53 0.88
N GLY A 74 3.71 -16.33 0.09
CA GLY A 74 4.58 -17.40 -0.40
C GLY A 74 3.93 -18.18 -1.54
N ALA A 75 4.42 -19.40 -1.81
CA ALA A 75 3.82 -20.27 -2.82
C ALA A 75 2.53 -20.93 -2.30
N GLY A 76 1.52 -20.11 -1.98
CA GLY A 76 0.10 -20.47 -1.89
C GLY A 76 -0.32 -21.37 -0.73
N ASP A 77 -1.41 -20.94 -0.07
CA ASP A 77 -2.30 -21.79 0.75
C ASP A 77 -2.77 -23.07 0.01
N GLU A 78 -2.65 -23.15 -1.32
CA GLU A 78 -2.96 -24.33 -2.15
C GLU A 78 -1.85 -25.41 -2.14
N LEU A 79 -0.59 -25.09 -1.85
CA LEU A 79 0.52 -26.06 -1.79
C LEU A 79 0.82 -26.54 -0.37
N ALA A 80 0.04 -26.08 0.62
CA ALA A 80 0.13 -26.44 2.03
C ALA A 80 -0.01 -27.97 2.31
N GLU A 81 -0.40 -28.77 1.32
CA GLU A 81 -0.42 -30.23 1.41
C GLU A 81 0.98 -30.87 1.25
N THR A 82 1.98 -30.11 0.82
CA THR A 82 3.37 -30.56 0.70
C THR A 82 4.27 -29.69 1.56
N PHE A 83 4.76 -30.24 2.68
CA PHE A 83 5.64 -29.66 3.71
C PHE A 83 7.02 -29.11 3.24
N THR A 84 7.12 -28.69 1.99
CA THR A 84 8.34 -28.20 1.32
C THR A 84 8.07 -26.83 0.69
N GLU A 85 7.30 -25.97 1.36
CA GLU A 85 7.04 -24.61 0.87
C GLU A 85 8.35 -23.80 0.78
N PRO A 86 8.60 -23.10 -0.35
CA PRO A 86 9.70 -22.16 -0.42
C PRO A 86 9.47 -21.01 0.58
N PRO A 87 10.52 -20.48 1.20
CA PRO A 87 10.40 -19.35 2.13
C PRO A 87 9.86 -18.10 1.42
N CYS A 88 9.30 -17.18 2.20
CA CYS A 88 8.89 -15.86 1.71
C CYS A 88 10.09 -15.15 1.06
N ASP A 89 9.98 -14.83 -0.23
CA ASP A 89 11.06 -14.22 -1.04
C ASP A 89 10.98 -12.68 -1.08
N VAL A 90 10.10 -12.08 -0.27
CA VAL A 90 9.84 -10.63 -0.29
C VAL A 90 11.09 -9.78 -0.06
N LEU A 91 12.04 -10.24 0.78
CA LEU A 91 13.29 -9.50 1.01
C LEU A 91 14.18 -9.47 -0.25
N GLU A 92 14.24 -10.57 -0.99
CA GLU A 92 15.01 -10.64 -2.24
C GLU A 92 14.38 -9.75 -3.31
N GLN A 93 13.04 -9.76 -3.39
CA GLN A 93 12.28 -8.90 -4.30
C GLN A 93 12.47 -7.41 -3.95
N ILE A 94 12.35 -7.02 -2.68
CA ILE A 94 12.61 -5.65 -2.25
C ILE A 94 14.05 -5.27 -2.59
N THR A 95 15.04 -6.12 -2.29
CA THR A 95 16.46 -5.84 -2.58
C THR A 95 16.69 -5.58 -4.06
N ALA A 96 16.09 -6.38 -4.94
CA ALA A 96 16.18 -6.18 -6.38
C ALA A 96 15.50 -4.88 -6.85
N ILE A 97 14.32 -4.54 -6.32
CA ILE A 97 13.65 -3.25 -6.61
C ILE A 97 14.50 -2.07 -6.14
N ARG A 98 15.11 -2.17 -4.95
CA ARG A 98 15.94 -1.12 -4.33
C ARG A 98 17.31 -0.95 -4.96
N SER A 99 17.76 -1.93 -5.75
CA SER A 99 18.98 -1.81 -6.55
C SER A 99 18.80 -0.85 -7.73
N ASP A 100 17.56 -0.48 -8.04
CA ASP A 100 17.23 0.55 -9.01
C ASP A 100 17.26 1.96 -8.40
N THR A 101 17.63 2.95 -9.20
CA THR A 101 17.74 4.35 -8.76
C THR A 101 16.40 5.10 -8.78
N ARG A 102 15.38 4.54 -9.42
CA ARG A 102 14.05 5.14 -9.52
C ARG A 102 13.27 4.94 -8.22
N GLU A 103 12.52 5.96 -7.85
CA GLU A 103 11.64 5.91 -6.68
C GLU A 103 10.37 5.10 -6.99
N HIS A 104 10.47 3.77 -6.88
CA HIS A 104 9.37 2.84 -7.08
C HIS A 104 8.38 2.84 -5.90
N TYR A 105 7.17 2.36 -6.17
CA TYR A 105 6.11 2.20 -5.19
C TYR A 105 5.97 0.71 -4.89
N VAL A 106 6.10 0.31 -3.62
CA VAL A 106 6.07 -1.10 -3.23
C VAL A 106 4.86 -1.34 -2.35
N PHE A 107 4.03 -2.28 -2.78
CA PHE A 107 2.86 -2.79 -2.07
C PHE A 107 3.13 -4.25 -1.78
N ILE A 108 3.00 -4.65 -0.52
CA ILE A 108 3.21 -6.03 -0.08
C ILE A 108 1.91 -6.53 0.51
N ASP A 109 1.30 -7.48 -0.19
CA ASP A 109 0.09 -8.17 0.24
C ASP A 109 0.38 -9.12 1.42
N HIS A 110 -0.66 -9.53 2.14
CA HIS A 110 -0.54 -10.38 3.32
C HIS A 110 0.40 -9.84 4.41
N ALA A 111 0.37 -8.53 4.63
CA ALA A 111 1.23 -7.87 5.61
C ALA A 111 1.04 -8.39 7.03
N GLU A 112 -0.11 -8.98 7.35
CA GLU A 112 -0.33 -9.69 8.62
C GLU A 112 0.72 -10.77 8.90
N LEU A 113 1.25 -11.43 7.86
CA LEU A 113 2.31 -12.45 7.98
C LEU A 113 3.69 -11.86 8.27
N LEU A 114 3.85 -10.54 8.06
CA LEU A 114 5.05 -9.78 8.41
C LEU A 114 4.94 -9.16 9.81
N LEU A 115 3.71 -8.83 10.22
CA LEU A 115 3.41 -8.15 11.49
C LEU A 115 3.16 -9.12 12.65
N ALA A 116 2.81 -10.37 12.34
CA ALA A 116 2.60 -11.42 13.31
C ALA A 116 3.07 -12.77 12.75
N PRO A 117 3.45 -13.73 13.62
CA PRO A 117 3.80 -15.07 13.18
C PRO A 117 2.66 -15.72 12.38
N PRO A 118 2.97 -16.51 11.33
CA PRO A 118 1.96 -17.20 10.54
C PRO A 118 1.23 -18.25 11.39
N HIS A 119 0.03 -18.62 10.95
CA HIS A 119 -0.74 -19.69 11.58
C HIS A 119 -0.09 -21.07 11.32
N ARG A 120 -0.40 -22.08 12.13
CA ARG A 120 0.06 -23.47 11.88
C ARG A 120 -0.61 -24.01 10.60
N PRO A 121 0.06 -24.81 9.76
CA PRO A 121 1.34 -25.52 10.01
C PRO A 121 2.61 -24.76 9.58
N HIS A 122 2.49 -23.52 9.13
CA HIS A 122 3.63 -22.76 8.62
C HIS A 122 4.74 -22.59 9.66
N ARG A 123 5.97 -22.52 9.16
CA ARG A 123 7.17 -22.31 9.95
C ARG A 123 7.42 -20.81 10.13
N ILE A 124 7.57 -20.37 11.38
CA ILE A 124 7.79 -18.95 11.70
C ILE A 124 9.04 -18.40 11.02
N ASP A 125 10.10 -19.20 10.92
CA ASP A 125 11.39 -18.80 10.35
C ASP A 125 11.39 -18.71 8.81
N HIS A 126 10.28 -19.05 8.14
CA HIS A 126 10.12 -18.83 6.69
C HIS A 126 9.69 -17.41 6.33
N TRP A 127 9.23 -16.61 7.30
CA TRP A 127 8.86 -15.21 7.09
C TRP A 127 9.90 -14.27 7.72
N PRO A 128 10.26 -13.17 7.04
CA PRO A 128 11.13 -12.18 7.62
C PRO A 128 10.41 -11.43 8.74
N THR A 129 11.18 -10.92 9.69
CA THR A 129 10.65 -10.03 10.73
C THR A 129 10.37 -8.65 10.15
N ILE A 130 9.39 -7.94 10.72
CA ILE A 130 8.99 -6.61 10.24
C ILE A 130 10.15 -5.60 10.23
N ASP A 131 11.04 -5.61 11.22
CA ASP A 131 12.21 -4.74 11.28
C ASP A 131 13.13 -4.97 10.07
N ARG A 132 13.38 -6.23 9.69
CA ARG A 132 14.17 -6.54 8.49
C ARG A 132 13.49 -6.04 7.22
N VAL A 133 12.17 -6.17 7.11
CA VAL A 133 11.42 -5.64 5.96
C VAL A 133 11.53 -4.12 5.89
N LEU A 134 11.33 -3.43 7.02
CA LEU A 134 11.43 -1.97 7.10
C LEU A 134 12.83 -1.46 6.78
N ASP A 135 13.86 -2.09 7.33
CA ASP A 135 15.26 -1.75 7.05
C ASP A 135 15.56 -1.91 5.56
N THR A 136 15.16 -3.03 4.96
CA THR A 136 15.36 -3.31 3.53
C THR A 136 14.65 -2.27 2.64
N LEU A 137 13.43 -1.88 3.01
CA LEU A 137 12.67 -0.86 2.28
C LEU A 137 13.30 0.54 2.37
N ARG A 138 14.07 0.84 3.42
CA ARG A 138 14.70 2.16 3.63
C ARG A 138 16.09 2.29 2.98
N VAL A 139 16.65 1.21 2.43
CA VAL A 139 17.98 1.23 1.81
C VAL A 139 17.94 2.06 0.52
N ALA A 140 18.59 3.24 0.50
CA ALA A 140 18.80 4.20 -0.62
C ALA A 140 17.93 5.48 -0.64
N TRP A 141 16.74 5.45 -0.06
CA TRP A 141 15.84 6.60 0.10
C TRP A 141 14.84 6.31 1.21
N GLU A 142 14.26 7.36 1.80
CA GLU A 142 13.38 7.31 2.97
C GLU A 142 11.90 7.28 2.52
N PRO A 143 11.27 6.10 2.32
CA PRO A 143 9.86 6.01 1.99
C PRO A 143 8.94 6.42 3.13
N TYR A 144 7.77 6.92 2.75
CA TYR A 144 6.61 6.85 3.62
C TYR A 144 6.10 5.41 3.65
N ILE A 145 6.15 4.78 4.83
CA ILE A 145 5.70 3.41 5.05
C ILE A 145 4.45 3.40 5.93
N VAL A 146 3.40 2.70 5.49
CA VAL A 146 2.16 2.51 6.26
C VAL A 146 1.53 1.17 5.92
N VAL A 147 0.81 0.58 6.87
CA VAL A 147 0.02 -0.64 6.67
C VAL A 147 -1.47 -0.27 6.70
N GLN A 148 -2.21 -0.65 5.66
CA GLN A 148 -3.67 -0.46 5.59
C GLN A 148 -4.31 -1.67 4.92
N GLY A 149 -5.40 -2.19 5.49
CA GLY A 149 -6.21 -3.22 4.86
C GLY A 149 -5.48 -4.54 4.56
N GLY A 150 -4.45 -4.90 5.33
CA GLY A 150 -3.63 -6.10 5.07
C GLY A 150 -2.47 -5.86 4.10
N VAL A 151 -2.26 -4.63 3.62
CA VAL A 151 -1.18 -4.29 2.69
C VAL A 151 -0.18 -3.35 3.34
N LEU A 152 1.11 -3.71 3.27
CA LEU A 152 2.20 -2.81 3.63
C LEU A 152 2.60 -2.01 2.39
N MET A 153 2.53 -0.69 2.50
CA MET A 153 2.83 0.25 1.42
C MET A 153 4.08 1.02 1.77
N ALA A 154 5.07 1.00 0.88
CA ALA A 154 6.23 1.87 0.90
C ALA A 154 6.23 2.71 -0.37
N VAL A 155 6.01 4.01 -0.21
CA VAL A 155 5.89 4.96 -1.33
C VAL A 155 6.89 6.10 -1.22
N PRO A 156 7.27 6.74 -2.34
CA PRO A 156 8.08 7.96 -2.33
C PRO A 156 7.48 9.03 -1.42
N GLU A 157 8.30 9.81 -0.72
CA GLU A 157 7.81 10.82 0.25
C GLU A 157 6.86 11.84 -0.42
N ARG A 158 7.06 12.15 -1.70
CA ARG A 158 6.15 13.00 -2.49
C ARG A 158 4.72 12.45 -2.60
N ALA A 159 4.51 11.15 -2.38
CA ALA A 159 3.22 10.47 -2.39
C ALA A 159 2.58 10.30 -1.01
N ARG A 160 3.31 10.66 0.07
CA ARG A 160 2.86 10.53 1.45
C ARG A 160 1.47 11.09 1.70
N ASN A 161 1.23 12.34 1.29
CA ASN A 161 -0.05 13.00 1.59
C ASN A 161 -1.24 12.31 0.93
N LEU A 162 -1.06 11.78 -0.28
CA LEU A 162 -2.11 11.06 -1.01
C LEU A 162 -2.42 9.74 -0.28
N VAL A 163 -1.39 8.94 0.01
CA VAL A 163 -1.56 7.65 0.72
C VAL A 163 -2.11 7.85 2.13
N ALA A 164 -1.58 8.81 2.88
CA ALA A 164 -2.03 9.10 4.25
C ALA A 164 -3.50 9.52 4.29
N ARG A 165 -3.94 10.36 3.33
CA ARG A 165 -5.35 10.76 3.21
C ARG A 165 -6.24 9.56 2.91
N TYR A 166 -5.87 8.73 1.92
CA TYR A 166 -6.61 7.50 1.61
C TYR A 166 -6.75 6.60 2.84
N CYS A 167 -5.65 6.35 3.56
CA CYS A 167 -5.69 5.54 4.79
C CYS A 167 -6.59 6.17 5.86
N GLN A 168 -6.56 7.50 6.00
CA GLN A 168 -7.41 8.21 6.96
C GLN A 168 -8.90 8.12 6.59
N GLU A 169 -9.24 8.23 5.31
CA GLU A 169 -10.61 8.09 4.80
C GLU A 169 -11.16 6.69 5.06
N GLU A 170 -10.38 5.65 4.72
CA GLU A 170 -10.73 4.25 4.99
C GLU A 170 -10.92 3.98 6.50
N ASN A 171 -9.98 4.45 7.32
CA ASN A 171 -10.08 4.28 8.77
C ASN A 171 -11.27 5.04 9.37
N THR A 172 -11.59 6.21 8.82
CA THR A 172 -12.76 6.99 9.22
C THR A 172 -14.05 6.26 8.86
N HIS A 173 -14.13 5.69 7.66
CA HIS A 173 -15.28 4.90 7.21
C HIS A 173 -15.49 3.66 8.10
N LEU A 174 -14.44 2.90 8.36
CA LEU A 174 -14.48 1.72 9.26
C LEU A 174 -14.87 2.11 10.69
N TRP A 175 -14.33 3.22 11.21
CA TRP A 175 -14.69 3.72 12.54
C TRP A 175 -16.17 4.12 12.62
N MET A 176 -16.70 4.79 11.59
CA MET A 176 -18.11 5.16 11.52
C MET A 176 -19.01 3.92 11.49
N GLN A 177 -18.67 2.94 10.64
CA GLN A 177 -19.43 1.70 10.50
C GLN A 177 -19.49 0.94 11.83
N ARG A 178 -18.35 0.77 12.52
CA ARG A 178 -18.27 0.09 13.82
C ARG A 178 -19.07 0.78 14.92
N ARG A 179 -19.24 2.11 14.83
CA ARG A 179 -19.98 2.91 15.82
C ARG A 179 -21.41 3.23 15.40
N GLY A 180 -21.86 2.81 14.23
CA GLY A 180 -23.18 3.19 13.69
C GLY A 180 -23.34 4.70 13.46
N VAL A 181 -22.24 5.42 13.27
CA VAL A 181 -22.26 6.87 13.00
C VAL A 181 -22.63 7.09 11.53
N LYS A 182 -23.60 7.97 11.27
CA LYS A 182 -24.00 8.29 9.89
C LYS A 182 -22.99 9.24 9.23
N PRO A 183 -22.67 9.08 7.93
CA PRO A 183 -21.75 9.95 7.20
C PRO A 183 -22.11 11.44 7.27
N SER A 184 -23.41 11.75 7.37
CA SER A 184 -23.91 13.12 7.49
C SER A 184 -23.43 13.85 8.75
N ALA A 185 -23.12 13.11 9.83
CA ALA A 185 -22.61 13.68 11.08
C ALA A 185 -21.18 14.20 10.92
N VAL A 186 -20.31 13.45 10.24
CA VAL A 186 -18.92 13.85 9.99
C VAL A 186 -18.85 15.00 8.97
N ALA A 187 -19.63 14.92 7.90
CA ALA A 187 -19.75 16.03 6.95
C ALA A 187 -20.27 17.33 7.61
N SER A 188 -21.08 17.22 8.67
CA SER A 188 -21.53 18.39 9.45
C SER A 188 -20.39 19.03 10.25
N VAL A 189 -19.52 18.21 10.83
CA VAL A 189 -18.34 18.67 11.56
C VAL A 189 -17.34 19.33 10.61
N GLU A 190 -17.07 18.72 9.45
CA GLU A 190 -16.16 19.29 8.44
C GLU A 190 -16.65 20.65 7.94
N ARG A 191 -17.92 20.76 7.54
CA ARG A 191 -18.53 22.05 7.14
C ARG A 191 -18.43 23.10 8.24
N SER A 192 -18.60 22.70 9.50
CA SER A 192 -18.47 23.62 10.63
C SER A 192 -17.02 24.09 10.80
N ARG A 193 -16.04 23.20 10.57
CA ARG A 193 -14.62 23.52 10.64
C ARG A 193 -14.15 24.43 9.51
N GLU A 194 -14.66 24.23 8.29
CA GLU A 194 -14.41 25.12 7.15
C GLU A 194 -14.96 26.52 7.40
N ARG A 195 -16.22 26.62 7.83
CA ARG A 195 -16.84 27.91 8.21
C ARG A 195 -16.04 28.63 9.30
N LEU A 196 -15.59 27.89 10.31
CA LEU A 196 -14.76 28.48 11.38
C LEU A 196 -13.42 28.99 10.84
N SER A 197 -12.78 28.23 9.95
CA SER A 197 -11.51 28.61 9.33
C SER A 197 -11.65 29.86 8.46
N GLU A 198 -12.75 29.96 7.71
CA GLU A 198 -13.07 31.14 6.91
C GLU A 198 -13.31 32.38 7.78
N LEU A 199 -14.08 32.24 8.85
CA LEU A 199 -14.31 33.33 9.82
C LEU A 199 -13.02 33.82 10.47
N VAL A 200 -12.13 32.90 10.86
CA VAL A 200 -10.82 33.25 11.43
C VAL A 200 -9.97 34.01 10.40
N ARG A 201 -9.97 33.59 9.13
CA ARG A 201 -9.26 34.30 8.06
C ARG A 201 -9.80 35.72 7.88
N LEU A 202 -11.12 35.86 7.76
CA LEU A 202 -11.77 37.18 7.61
C LEU A 202 -11.49 38.11 8.80
N ALA A 203 -11.48 37.57 10.02
CA ALA A 203 -11.16 38.34 11.22
C ALA A 203 -9.70 38.82 11.24
N ARG A 204 -8.76 38.00 10.76
CA ARG A 204 -7.35 38.39 10.62
C ARG A 204 -7.20 39.51 9.58
N ASP A 205 -7.77 39.33 8.40
CA ASP A 205 -7.70 40.31 7.31
C ASP A 205 -8.32 41.66 7.71
N SER A 206 -9.44 41.64 8.46
CA SER A 206 -10.08 42.85 8.97
C SER A 206 -9.22 43.58 10.00
N LYS A 207 -8.47 42.83 10.83
CA LYS A 207 -7.60 43.40 11.87
C LYS A 207 -6.36 44.05 11.25
N GLU A 208 -5.82 43.45 10.20
CA GLU A 208 -4.69 44.01 9.43
C GLU A 208 -5.07 45.30 8.69
N ARG A 209 -6.27 45.34 8.07
CA ARG A 209 -6.79 46.56 7.42
C ARG A 209 -7.07 47.71 8.39
N ALA A 210 -7.43 47.41 9.63
CA ALA A 210 -7.66 48.43 10.66
C ALA A 210 -6.37 48.98 11.27
N ALA A 211 -5.23 48.32 11.03
CA ALA A 211 -3.91 48.70 11.53
C ALA A 211 -3.04 49.42 10.48
N ALA A 212 -3.51 49.51 9.23
CA ALA A 212 -2.90 50.22 8.11
C ALA A 212 -3.57 51.59 7.90
#